data_AF-A0A9D8DL58-F1
#
_entry.id   AF-A0A9D8DL58-F1
#
_cell.length_a   1.000
_cell.length_b   1.000
_cell.length_c   1.000
_cell.angle_alpha   90.00
_cell.angle_beta   90.00
_cell.angle_gamma   90.00
#
_symmetry.space_group_name_H-M   'P 1'
#
loop_
_entity.id
_entity.type
_entity.pdbx_description
1 polymer ?
#
loop_
_entity_poly.entity_id
_entity_poly.type
_entity_poly.pdbx_seq_one_letter_code
_entity_poly.pdbx_strand_id
1 'polypeptide(L)'
;MSDDAPSISRLAGQLSYLFEDHPELRSASDEDVAARLNHDDRFARAREQNPLANDDTIKEKVAELADRITPEMVRAARETL
;
A
#
# COMPACT_ATOMS: atom_id res chain seq x y z
N MET A 1 -14.58 -13.76 1.56
CA MET A 1 -13.86 -12.59 2.10
C MET A 1 -12.50 -12.61 1.43
N SER A 2 -12.25 -11.72 0.46
CA SER A 2 -10.96 -11.72 -0.24
C SER A 2 -9.90 -11.12 0.67
N ASP A 3 -9.18 -12.04 1.32
CA ASP A 3 -7.91 -11.81 2.01
C ASP A 3 -6.76 -11.76 0.99
N ASP A 4 -7.02 -11.14 -0.17
CA ASP A 4 -6.05 -11.02 -1.26
C ASP A 4 -5.09 -9.88 -0.93
N ALA A 5 -4.02 -10.21 -0.22
CA ALA A 5 -2.82 -9.39 -0.29
C ALA A 5 -2.38 -9.26 -1.77
N PRO A 6 -1.89 -8.09 -2.21
CA PRO A 6 -1.49 -7.91 -3.59
C PRO A 6 -0.36 -8.87 -3.96
N SER A 7 -0.40 -9.40 -5.19
CA SER A 7 0.68 -10.26 -5.69
C SER A 7 2.00 -9.50 -5.80
N ILE A 8 3.14 -10.21 -5.73
CA ILE A 8 4.48 -9.62 -5.85
C ILE A 8 4.64 -8.83 -7.15
N SER A 9 4.15 -9.36 -8.28
CA SER A 9 4.20 -8.66 -9.57
C SER A 9 3.39 -7.36 -9.58
N ARG A 10 2.24 -7.34 -8.88
CA ARG A 10 1.45 -6.11 -8.72
C ARG A 10 2.20 -5.09 -7.85
N LEU A 11 2.80 -5.54 -6.75
CA LEU A 11 3.62 -4.70 -5.88
C LEU A 11 4.82 -4.13 -6.63
N ALA A 12 5.50 -4.91 -7.47
CA ALA A 12 6.61 -4.42 -8.28
C ALA A 12 6.17 -3.27 -9.19
N GLY A 13 5.04 -3.42 -9.88
CA GLY A 13 4.46 -2.32 -10.67
C GLY A 13 4.16 -1.07 -9.82
N GLN A 14 3.58 -1.25 -8.63
CA GLN A 14 3.31 -0.15 -7.71
C GLN A 14 4.60 0.52 -7.20
N LEU A 15 5.65 -0.26 -6.93
CA LEU A 15 6.95 0.26 -6.51
C LEU A 15 7.63 1.07 -7.63
N SER A 16 7.55 0.62 -8.89
CA SER A 16 8.08 1.39 -10.02
C SER A 16 7.48 2.79 -10.07
N TYR A 17 6.14 2.89 -10.01
CA TYR A 17 5.45 4.18 -9.98
C TYR A 17 5.79 4.99 -8.72
N LEU A 18 5.78 4.35 -7.54
CA LEU A 18 6.12 5.02 -6.28
C LEU A 18 7.53 5.62 -6.31
N PHE A 19 8.50 4.93 -6.91
CA PHE A 19 9.88 5.41 -7.01
C PHE A 19 10.11 6.42 -8.13
N GLU A 20 9.22 6.49 -9.12
CA GLU A 20 9.19 7.59 -10.08
C GLU A 20 8.68 8.88 -9.44
N ASP A 21 7.59 8.79 -8.67
CA ASP A 21 6.99 9.94 -7.97
C ASP A 21 7.80 10.38 -6.73
N HIS A 22 8.40 9.42 -6.02
CA HIS A 22 9.17 9.60 -4.78
C HIS A 22 10.53 8.87 -4.86
N PRO A 23 11.51 9.41 -5.61
CA PRO A 23 12.81 8.77 -5.81
C PRO A 23 13.59 8.48 -4.51
N GLU A 24 13.37 9.28 -3.46
CA GLU A 24 13.98 9.12 -2.13
C GLU A 24 13.63 7.76 -1.48
N LEU A 25 12.49 7.17 -1.83
CA LEU A 25 12.04 5.88 -1.28
C LEU A 25 12.82 4.69 -1.87
N ARG A 26 13.59 4.87 -2.95
CA ARG A 26 14.47 3.83 -3.48
C ARG A 26 15.49 3.35 -2.45
N SER A 27 15.99 4.26 -1.62
CA SER A 27 16.94 3.99 -0.55
C SER A 27 16.29 3.82 0.83
N ALA A 28 14.96 3.96 0.95
CA ALA A 28 14.26 3.75 2.21
C ALA A 28 14.25 2.25 2.59
N SER A 29 14.02 1.98 3.88
CA SER A 29 13.89 0.62 4.38
C SER A 29 12.65 -0.09 3.81
N ASP A 30 12.67 -1.41 3.79
CA ASP A 30 11.50 -2.19 3.34
C ASP A 30 10.28 -1.91 4.24
N GLU A 31 10.50 -1.67 5.53
CA GLU A 31 9.49 -1.30 6.52
C GLU A 31 8.84 0.05 6.21
N ASP A 32 9.63 1.07 5.88
CA ASP A 32 9.11 2.41 5.54
C ASP A 32 8.28 2.37 4.25
N VAL A 33 8.77 1.62 3.25
CA VAL A 33 8.04 1.45 1.99
C VAL A 33 6.76 0.65 2.19
N ALA A 34 6.79 -0.41 3.00
CA ALA A 34 5.59 -1.16 3.36
C ALA A 34 4.57 -0.29 4.10
N ALA A 35 5.01 0.53 5.06
CA ALA A 35 4.14 1.45 5.78
C ALA A 35 3.46 2.45 4.84
N ARG A 36 4.21 2.99 3.86
CA ARG A 36 3.64 3.89 2.85
C ARG A 36 2.62 3.18 1.96
N LEU A 37 2.96 2.00 1.44
CA LEU A 37 2.04 1.25 0.58
C LEU A 37 0.77 0.84 1.31
N ASN A 38 0.87 0.40 2.57
CA ASN A 38 -0.30 0.07 3.39
C ASN A 38 -1.17 1.29 3.68
N HIS A 39 -0.58 2.47 3.92
CA HIS A 39 -1.34 3.70 4.05
C HIS A 39 -2.23 3.92 2.82
N ASP A 40 -1.65 3.84 1.62
CA ASP A 40 -2.40 4.09 0.38
C ASP A 40 -3.42 2.97 0.08
N ASP A 41 -3.09 1.70 0.37
CA ASP A 41 -4.01 0.55 0.29
C ASP A 41 -5.24 0.73 1.19
N ARG A 42 -5.03 1.10 2.46
CA ARG A 42 -6.12 1.30 3.43
C ARG A 42 -7.03 2.43 2.99
N PHE A 43 -6.49 3.54 2.48
CA PHE A 43 -7.31 4.63 1.93
C PHE A 43 -8.14 4.20 0.72
N ALA A 44 -7.53 3.46 -0.22
CA ALA A 44 -8.23 2.95 -1.39
C ALA A 44 -9.39 2.02 -0.98
N ARG A 45 -9.13 1.08 -0.08
CA ARG A 45 -10.13 0.11 0.41
C ARG A 45 -11.22 0.79 1.24
N ALA A 46 -10.88 1.76 2.08
CA ALA A 46 -11.86 2.51 2.87
C ALA A 46 -12.84 3.25 1.95
N ARG A 47 -12.34 3.88 0.87
CA ARG A 47 -13.18 4.54 -0.15
C ARG A 47 -14.02 3.57 -0.95
N GLU A 48 -13.46 2.42 -1.33
CA GLU A 48 -14.21 1.38 -2.05
C GLU A 48 -15.37 0.83 -1.20
N GLN A 49 -15.13 0.58 0.10
CA GLN A 49 -16.15 0.10 1.02
C GLN A 49 -17.19 1.16 1.40
N ASN A 50 -16.84 2.46 1.30
CA ASN A 50 -17.69 3.58 1.72
C ASN A 50 -17.72 4.69 0.65
N PRO A 51 -18.25 4.43 -0.55
CA PRO A 51 -18.13 5.35 -1.70
C PRO A 51 -18.89 6.67 -1.53
N LEU A 52 -19.86 6.74 -0.61
CA LEU A 52 -20.64 7.95 -0.30
C LEU A 52 -20.15 8.68 0.96
N ALA A 53 -19.15 8.13 1.66
CA ALA A 53 -18.60 8.75 2.85
C ALA A 53 -17.75 9.97 2.50
N ASN A 54 -17.76 10.97 3.36
CA ASN A 54 -16.87 12.11 3.26
C ASN A 54 -15.45 11.74 3.72
N ASP A 55 -14.48 12.62 3.46
CA ASP A 55 -13.08 12.34 3.76
C ASP A 55 -12.80 12.12 5.27
N ASP A 56 -13.54 12.75 6.18
CA ASP A 56 -13.31 12.57 7.62
C ASP A 56 -13.77 11.18 8.08
N THR A 57 -14.93 10.73 7.61
CA THR A 57 -15.38 9.35 7.83
C THR A 57 -14.42 8.34 7.19
N ILE A 58 -13.86 8.63 6.02
CA ILE A 58 -12.86 7.74 5.40
C ILE A 58 -11.61 7.62 6.28
N LYS A 59 -11.11 8.71 6.87
CA LYS A 59 -9.94 8.65 7.77
C LYS A 59 -10.19 7.75 8.98
N GLU A 60 -11.39 7.81 9.56
CA GLU A 60 -11.77 6.91 10.65
C GLU A 60 -11.78 5.46 10.18
N LYS A 61 -12.35 5.18 8.99
CA LYS A 61 -12.37 3.85 8.41
C LYS A 61 -11.01 3.29 8.03
N VAL A 62 -10.07 4.14 7.62
CA VAL A 62 -8.68 3.74 7.36
C VAL A 62 -8.00 3.18 8.62
N ALA A 63 -8.30 3.73 9.80
CA ALA A 63 -7.73 3.26 11.06
C ALA A 63 -8.27 1.89 11.50
N GLU A 64 -9.45 1.49 11.02
CA GLU A 64 -10.05 0.18 11.30
C GLU A 64 -9.47 -0.94 10.40
N LEU A 65 -8.82 -0.59 9.30
CA LEU A 65 -8.29 -1.56 8.34
C LEU A 65 -6.90 -2.05 8.77
N ALA A 66 -6.73 -3.37 8.73
CA ALA A 66 -5.43 -4.00 8.92
C ALA A 66 -4.55 -3.86 7.66
N ASP A 67 -3.25 -3.74 7.92
CA ASP A 67 -2.20 -3.80 6.92
C ASP A 67 -2.16 -5.20 6.29
N ARG A 68 -1.78 -5.26 5.01
CA ARG A 68 -1.70 -6.50 4.22
C ARG A 68 -0.40 -6.66 3.46
N ILE A 69 0.39 -5.60 3.37
CA ILE A 69 1.67 -5.58 2.66
C ILE A 69 2.76 -5.68 3.73
N THR A 70 3.53 -6.77 3.73
CA THR A 70 4.63 -6.93 4.68
C THR A 70 5.96 -6.43 4.09
N PRO A 71 6.96 -6.11 4.92
CA PRO A 71 8.30 -5.75 4.44
C PRO A 71 8.92 -6.84 3.54
N GLU A 72 8.67 -8.12 3.82
CA GLU A 72 9.16 -9.24 3.00
C GLU A 72 8.56 -9.23 1.60
N MET A 73 7.28 -8.86 1.46
CA MET A 73 6.65 -8.72 0.15
C MET A 73 7.26 -7.57 -0.65
N VAL A 74 7.57 -6.46 0.02
CA VAL A 74 8.27 -5.31 -0.59
C VAL A 74 9.65 -5.72 -1.07
N ARG A 75 10.43 -6.42 -0.23
CA ARG A 75 11.74 -6.95 -0.60
C ARG A 75 11.67 -7.85 -1.83
N ALA A 76 10.77 -8.83 -1.80
CA ALA A 76 10.58 -9.74 -2.93
C ALA A 76 10.15 -9.00 -4.21
N ALA A 77 9.33 -7.95 -4.10
CA ALA A 77 8.95 -7.13 -5.24
C ALA A 77 10.13 -6.30 -5.79
N ARG A 78 10.99 -5.74 -4.91
CA ARG A 78 12.20 -5.00 -5.30
C ARG A 78 13.18 -5.86 -6.10
N GLU A 79 13.28 -7.16 -5.80
CA GLU A 79 14.11 -8.11 -6.55
C GLU A 79 13.62 -8.35 -7.98
N THR A 80 12.41 -7.89 -8.33
CA THR A 80 11.82 -8.04 -9.67
C THR A 80 11.78 -6.75 -10.50
N LEU A 81 12.27 -5.64 -9.94
CA LEU A 81 12.41 -4.34 -10.62
C LEU A 81 13.63 -4.31 -11.53
#